data_AF-A0A920IDS3-F1
#
_entry.id   AF-A0A920IDS3-F1
#
_cell.length_a   1.000
_cell.length_b   1.000
_cell.length_c   1.000
_cell.angle_alpha   90.00
_cell.angle_beta   90.00
_cell.angle_gamma   90.00
#
_symmetry.space_group_name_H-M   'P 1'
#
loop_
_entity.id
_entity.type
_entity.pdbx_description
1 polymer ?
#
loop_
_entity_poly.entity_id
_entity_poly.type
_entity_poly.pdbx_seq_one_letter_code
_entity_poly.pdbx_strand_id
1 'polypeptide(L)'
;MIYNTLPGTTSAAGVKAGFLKDIISGVVSVPDITADFAFELLSHMKGGPSINVLLDLALGKDKSIALSAAEVLKTQVFLYEADTSRLKAAHEAGNDIATDILKSYAEAEFFTKLLISMSRLMWSPILPQRVIFQLTCSHLAIKRIHDQTGNCMVSA
;
A
#
# COMPACT_ATOMS: atom_id res chain seq x y z
N MET A 1 -2.63 23.87 -4.78
CA MET A 1 -2.26 23.42 -3.41
C MET A 1 -1.78 21.96 -3.36
N ILE A 2 -2.11 21.11 -4.36
CA ILE A 2 -1.73 19.68 -4.36
C ILE A 2 -0.24 19.44 -4.62
N TYR A 3 0.38 20.18 -5.54
CA TYR A 3 1.75 19.94 -6.02
C TYR A 3 2.84 20.92 -5.50
N ASN A 4 2.45 21.99 -4.80
CA ASN A 4 3.37 23.07 -4.40
C ASN A 4 3.77 23.05 -2.92
N THR A 5 3.46 21.97 -2.20
CA THR A 5 3.87 21.82 -0.80
C THR A 5 5.01 20.82 -0.74
N LEU A 6 6.17 21.25 -0.25
CA LEU A 6 7.32 20.36 -0.07
C LEU A 6 6.93 19.22 0.88
N PRO A 7 7.24 17.96 0.53
CA PRO A 7 7.08 16.85 1.46
C PRO A 7 8.00 17.02 2.67
N GLY A 8 7.67 16.37 3.78
CA GLY A 8 8.47 16.39 5.01
C GLY A 8 7.82 17.14 6.18
N THR A 9 8.65 17.76 7.02
CA THR A 9 8.29 18.26 8.37
C THR A 9 7.97 19.75 8.45
N THR A 10 7.70 20.39 7.31
CA THR A 10 7.38 21.83 7.28
C THR A 10 6.02 22.13 7.91
N SER A 11 5.82 23.37 8.39
CA SER A 11 4.51 23.82 8.89
C SER A 11 3.40 23.68 7.83
N ALA A 12 3.72 23.94 6.57
CA ALA A 12 2.80 23.76 5.44
C ALA A 12 2.42 22.29 5.22
N ALA A 13 3.36 21.35 5.43
CA ALA A 13 3.06 19.92 5.40
C ALA A 13 2.11 19.52 6.55
N GLY A 14 2.25 20.13 7.73
CA GLY A 14 1.30 19.96 8.83
C GLY A 14 -0.13 20.34 8.46
N VAL A 15 -0.31 21.53 7.88
CA VAL A 15 -1.62 22.02 7.42
C VAL A 15 -2.20 21.10 6.34
N LYS A 16 -1.38 20.67 5.38
CA LYS A 16 -1.82 19.76 4.31
C LYS A 16 -2.26 18.40 4.87
N ALA A 17 -1.48 17.80 5.77
CA ALA A 17 -1.82 16.51 6.37
C ALA A 17 -3.13 16.59 7.17
N GLY A 18 -3.32 17.66 7.95
CA GLY A 18 -4.57 17.92 8.68
C GLY A 18 -5.77 18.06 7.74
N PHE A 19 -5.63 18.83 6.66
CA PHE A 19 -6.69 18.98 5.67
C PHE A 19 -7.08 17.65 5.00
N LEU A 20 -6.09 16.79 4.68
CA LEU A 20 -6.35 15.45 4.14
C LEU A 20 -7.05 14.54 5.16
N LYS A 21 -6.70 14.66 6.45
CA LYS A 21 -7.41 13.96 7.54
C LYS A 21 -8.89 14.33 7.59
N ASP A 22 -9.19 15.62 7.45
CA ASP A 22 -10.56 16.13 7.48
C ASP A 22 -11.40 15.63 6.30
N ILE A 23 -10.78 15.49 5.11
CA ILE A 23 -11.41 14.87 3.94
C ILE A 23 -11.71 13.38 4.19
N ILE A 24 -10.73 12.63 4.68
CA ILE A 24 -10.88 11.20 4.98
C ILE A 24 -11.97 10.97 6.04
N SER A 25 -12.04 11.86 7.03
CA SER A 25 -13.03 11.79 8.11
C SER A 25 -14.42 12.31 7.70
N GLY A 26 -14.58 12.82 6.47
CA GLY A 26 -15.84 13.36 5.96
C GLY A 26 -16.24 14.72 6.53
N VAL A 27 -15.34 15.41 7.24
CA VAL A 27 -15.58 16.75 7.81
C VAL A 27 -15.60 17.80 6.70
N VAL A 28 -14.72 17.63 5.71
CA VAL A 28 -14.63 18.49 4.53
C VAL A 28 -14.83 17.65 3.29
N SER A 29 -15.63 18.15 2.33
CA SER A 29 -15.80 17.52 1.03
C SER A 29 -15.20 18.40 -0.06
N VAL A 30 -14.36 17.81 -0.90
CA VAL A 30 -13.81 18.44 -2.10
C VAL A 30 -14.17 17.53 -3.28
N PRO A 31 -14.90 18.04 -4.31
CA PRO A 31 -15.40 17.21 -5.41
C PRO A 31 -14.33 16.37 -6.11
N ASP A 32 -13.11 16.91 -6.21
CA ASP A 32 -12.00 16.29 -6.95
C ASP A 32 -11.08 15.41 -6.07
N ILE A 33 -11.31 15.36 -4.75
CA ILE A 33 -10.46 14.61 -3.82
C ILE A 33 -11.32 13.62 -3.04
N THR A 34 -11.26 12.36 -3.46
CA THR A 34 -11.86 11.24 -2.73
C THR A 34 -11.03 10.88 -1.50
N ALA A 35 -11.61 10.15 -0.55
CA ALA A 35 -10.88 9.65 0.62
C ALA A 35 -9.69 8.75 0.21
N ASP A 36 -9.87 7.89 -0.78
CA ASP A 36 -8.81 7.04 -1.32
C ASP A 36 -7.66 7.86 -1.91
N PHE A 37 -8.00 8.91 -2.68
CA PHE A 37 -6.97 9.81 -3.22
C PHE A 37 -6.28 10.61 -2.10
N ALA A 38 -6.99 10.97 -1.03
CA ALA A 38 -6.38 11.62 0.13
C ALA A 38 -5.38 10.70 0.85
N PHE A 39 -5.67 9.40 0.97
CA PHE A 39 -4.71 8.40 1.47
C PHE A 39 -3.48 8.27 0.57
N GLU A 40 -3.67 8.24 -0.75
CA GLU A 40 -2.58 8.23 -1.72
C GLU A 40 -1.68 9.47 -1.55
N LEU A 41 -2.28 10.66 -1.41
CA LEU A 41 -1.54 11.90 -1.18
C LEU A 41 -0.75 11.89 0.14
N LEU A 42 -1.32 11.34 1.22
CA LEU A 42 -0.61 11.16 2.50
C LEU A 42 0.59 10.23 2.34
N SER A 43 0.47 9.15 1.57
CA SER A 43 1.56 8.20 1.31
C SER A 43 2.78 8.86 0.64
N HIS A 44 2.55 9.90 -0.17
CA HIS A 44 3.60 10.63 -0.87
C HIS A 44 4.32 11.69 -0.01
N MET A 45 3.80 12.00 1.18
CA MET A 45 4.43 12.96 2.08
C MET A 45 5.62 12.37 2.86
N LYS A 46 5.72 11.03 2.93
CA LYS A 46 6.90 10.24 3.36
C LYS A 46 7.47 10.61 4.73
N GLY A 47 6.62 10.93 5.72
CA GLY A 47 7.09 11.12 7.09
C GLY A 47 6.44 12.29 7.85
N GLY A 48 6.85 12.42 9.10
CA GLY A 48 6.50 13.54 9.97
C GLY A 48 4.99 13.73 10.12
N PRO A 49 4.41 14.86 9.70
CA PRO A 49 2.97 15.13 9.87
C PRO A 49 2.05 14.07 9.25
N SER A 50 2.47 13.44 8.14
CA SER A 50 1.68 12.39 7.50
C SER A 50 1.59 11.12 8.33
N ILE A 51 2.67 10.73 9.00
CA ILE A 51 2.71 9.56 9.90
C ILE A 51 1.82 9.79 11.11
N ASN A 52 1.87 10.99 11.69
CA ASN A 52 0.98 11.37 12.80
C ASN A 52 -0.49 11.21 12.42
N VAL A 53 -0.88 11.69 11.24
CA VAL A 53 -2.25 11.57 10.73
C VAL A 53 -2.62 10.11 10.44
N LEU A 54 -1.73 9.35 9.80
CA LEU A 54 -1.98 7.94 9.52
C LEU A 54 -2.13 7.11 10.81
N LEU A 55 -1.34 7.38 11.84
CA LEU A 55 -1.49 6.75 13.16
C LEU A 55 -2.81 7.14 13.83
N ASP A 56 -3.21 8.42 13.77
CA ASP A 56 -4.49 8.86 14.32
C ASP A 56 -5.67 8.13 13.65
N LEU A 57 -5.58 7.94 12.33
CA LEU A 57 -6.62 7.25 11.55
C LEU A 57 -6.60 5.73 11.82
N ALA A 58 -5.41 5.10 11.84
CA ALA A 58 -5.23 3.68 12.08
C ALA A 58 -5.65 3.23 13.49
N LEU A 59 -5.48 4.11 14.49
CA LEU A 59 -5.90 3.87 15.87
C LEU A 59 -7.30 4.45 16.17
N GLY A 60 -7.99 4.95 15.14
CA GLY A 60 -9.32 5.52 15.23
C GLY A 60 -10.42 4.49 15.44
N LYS A 61 -11.66 4.98 15.55
CA LYS A 61 -12.86 4.15 15.80
C LYS A 61 -13.44 3.53 14.53
N ASP A 62 -13.31 4.21 13.39
CA ASP A 62 -13.82 3.72 12.12
C ASP A 62 -12.90 2.64 11.57
N LYS A 63 -13.38 1.40 11.58
CA LYS A 63 -12.59 0.24 11.16
C LYS A 63 -12.18 0.30 9.69
N SER A 64 -13.01 0.84 8.81
CA SER A 64 -12.69 0.90 7.38
C SER A 64 -11.55 1.87 7.13
N ILE A 65 -11.64 3.06 7.72
CA ILE A 65 -10.58 4.08 7.66
C ILE A 65 -9.31 3.57 8.33
N ALA A 66 -9.44 2.91 9.48
CA ALA A 66 -8.31 2.40 10.23
C ALA A 66 -7.52 1.33 9.46
N LEU A 67 -8.21 0.41 8.78
CA LEU A 67 -7.58 -0.59 7.93
C LEU A 67 -6.87 0.05 6.73
N SER A 68 -7.51 0.99 6.02
CA SER A 68 -6.87 1.71 4.92
C SER A 68 -5.64 2.49 5.37
N ALA A 69 -5.72 3.16 6.53
CA ALA A 69 -4.59 3.87 7.11
C ALA A 69 -3.44 2.93 7.49
N ALA A 70 -3.76 1.75 8.05
CA ALA A 70 -2.76 0.73 8.39
C ALA A 70 -2.04 0.19 7.15
N GLU A 71 -2.76 -0.10 6.07
CA GLU A 71 -2.16 -0.55 4.81
C GLU A 71 -1.21 0.50 4.23
N VAL A 72 -1.60 1.78 4.25
CA VAL A 72 -0.69 2.86 3.83
C VAL A 72 0.51 2.95 4.78
N LEU A 73 0.31 2.87 6.10
CA LEU A 73 1.38 2.98 7.09
C LEU A 73 2.43 1.87 6.92
N LYS A 74 2.03 0.61 6.68
CA LYS A 74 2.94 -0.52 6.45
C LYS A 74 3.86 -0.35 5.23
N THR A 75 3.55 0.57 4.32
CA THR A 75 4.44 0.91 3.19
C THR A 75 5.47 1.98 3.54
N GLN A 76 5.35 2.63 4.70
CA GLN A 76 6.21 3.74 5.12
C GLN A 76 7.42 3.24 5.90
N VAL A 77 8.59 3.83 5.64
CA VAL A 77 9.84 3.45 6.32
C VAL A 77 10.14 4.34 7.53
N PHE A 78 9.56 5.55 7.57
CA PHE A 78 9.95 6.59 8.52
C PHE A 78 9.04 6.62 9.76
N LEU A 79 9.22 5.67 10.69
CA LEU A 79 8.64 5.76 12.04
C LEU A 79 9.72 6.13 13.05
N TYR A 80 9.44 7.13 13.88
CA TYR A 80 10.30 7.51 14.99
C TYR A 80 9.90 6.81 16.29
N GLU A 81 10.72 6.96 17.33
CA GLU A 81 10.48 6.35 18.65
C GLU A 81 9.12 6.71 19.24
N ALA A 82 8.66 7.95 19.06
CA ALA A 82 7.34 8.38 19.52
C ALA A 82 6.21 7.60 18.80
N ASP A 83 6.37 7.35 17.49
CA ASP A 83 5.39 6.64 16.67
C ASP A 83 5.29 5.17 17.05
N THR A 84 6.45 4.51 17.22
CA THR A 84 6.52 3.11 17.66
C THR A 84 6.03 2.95 19.10
N SER A 85 6.29 3.93 19.97
CA SER A 85 5.75 3.94 21.34
C SER A 85 4.23 4.02 21.36
N ARG A 86 3.61 4.84 20.48
CA ARG A 86 2.15 4.89 20.33
C ARG A 86 1.58 3.56 19.86
N LEU A 87 2.19 2.93 18.87
CA LEU A 87 1.79 1.61 18.39
C LEU A 87 1.92 0.53 19.47
N LYS A 88 3.01 0.56 20.23
CA LYS A 88 3.23 -0.36 21.36
C LYS A 88 2.13 -0.20 22.42
N ALA A 89 1.82 1.03 22.83
CA ALA A 89 0.76 1.29 23.80
C ALA A 89 -0.61 0.81 23.28
N ALA A 90 -0.90 1.01 22.00
CA ALA A 90 -2.14 0.52 21.39
C ALA A 90 -2.19 -1.02 21.31
N HIS A 91 -1.07 -1.67 21.01
CA HIS A 91 -0.95 -3.13 21.04
C HIS A 91 -1.17 -3.69 22.45
N GLU A 92 -0.55 -3.09 23.46
CA GLU A 92 -0.74 -3.48 24.87
C GLU A 92 -2.19 -3.26 25.34
N ALA A 93 -2.90 -2.29 24.75
CA ALA A 93 -4.33 -2.07 24.97
C ALA A 93 -5.24 -3.06 24.18
N GLY A 94 -4.67 -4.01 23.46
CA GLY A 94 -5.41 -5.03 22.71
C GLY A 94 -5.92 -4.58 21.33
N ASN A 95 -5.29 -3.58 20.71
CA ASN A 95 -5.64 -3.17 19.35
C ASN A 95 -5.05 -4.13 18.31
N ASP A 96 -5.91 -4.87 17.62
CA ASP A 96 -5.51 -5.83 16.58
C ASP A 96 -4.78 -5.17 15.40
N ILE A 97 -5.20 -3.95 15.00
CA ILE A 97 -4.58 -3.20 13.90
C ILE A 97 -3.16 -2.79 14.28
N ALA A 98 -2.94 -2.32 15.51
CA ALA A 98 -1.60 -1.97 15.99
C ALA A 98 -0.68 -3.20 16.01
N THR A 99 -1.21 -4.36 16.41
CA THR A 99 -0.49 -5.64 16.41
C THR A 99 -0.07 -6.04 14.99
N ASP A 100 -0.99 -5.93 14.05
CA ASP A 100 -0.77 -6.26 12.63
C ASP A 100 0.26 -5.33 11.97
N ILE A 101 0.21 -4.03 12.28
CA ILE A 101 1.23 -3.07 11.85
C ILE A 101 2.60 -3.48 12.43
N LEU A 102 2.71 -3.66 13.74
CA LEU A 102 4.00 -4.03 14.36
C LEU A 102 4.57 -5.33 13.79
N LYS A 103 3.71 -6.32 13.49
CA LYS A 103 4.13 -7.56 12.83
C LYS A 103 4.68 -7.32 11.42
N SER A 104 3.99 -6.52 10.60
CA SER A 104 4.44 -6.14 9.26
C SER A 104 5.80 -5.42 9.29
N TYR A 105 6.02 -4.57 10.30
CA TYR A 105 7.32 -3.92 10.52
C TYR A 105 8.41 -4.91 10.95
N ALA A 106 8.08 -5.86 11.83
CA ALA A 106 9.01 -6.91 12.25
C ALA A 106 9.41 -7.84 11.09
N GLU A 107 8.48 -8.10 10.16
CA GLU A 107 8.71 -8.87 8.94
C GLU A 107 9.35 -8.03 7.81
N ALA A 108 9.61 -6.74 8.05
CA ALA A 108 10.17 -5.78 7.09
C ALA A 108 9.40 -5.74 5.76
N GLU A 109 8.07 -5.85 5.81
CA GLU A 109 7.23 -5.91 4.60
C GLU A 109 7.32 -4.62 3.76
N PHE A 110 7.59 -3.48 4.41
CA PHE A 110 7.86 -2.20 3.74
C PHE A 110 9.03 -2.29 2.75
N PHE A 111 9.95 -3.25 2.94
CA PHE A 111 11.09 -3.49 2.06
C PHE A 111 10.82 -4.60 1.05
N THR A 112 10.25 -5.73 1.50
CA THR A 112 10.06 -6.91 0.65
C THR A 112 8.93 -6.73 -0.38
N LYS A 113 7.88 -5.98 -0.04
CA LYS A 113 6.76 -5.71 -0.95
C LYS A 113 7.06 -4.60 -1.97
N LEU A 114 8.16 -3.85 -1.85
CA LEU A 114 8.57 -2.85 -2.84
C LEU A 114 8.80 -3.47 -4.23
N LEU A 115 9.43 -4.66 -4.28
CA LEU A 115 9.71 -5.37 -5.53
C LEU A 115 8.42 -5.87 -6.21
N ILE A 116 7.36 -6.11 -5.44
CA ILE A 116 6.07 -6.63 -5.92
C ILE A 116 5.11 -5.49 -6.30
N SER A 117 5.21 -4.32 -5.66
CA SER A 117 4.40 -3.14 -6.02
C SER A 117 4.82 -2.53 -7.37
N MET A 118 6.13 -2.53 -7.68
CA MET A 118 6.64 -2.04 -8.97
C MET A 118 6.11 -2.86 -10.17
N SER A 119 5.93 -4.18 -10.03
CA SER A 119 5.35 -5.01 -11.11
C SER A 119 3.85 -4.74 -11.30
N ARG A 120 3.14 -4.35 -10.24
CA ARG A 120 1.72 -3.94 -10.31
C ARG A 120 1.52 -2.59 -10.99
N LEU A 121 2.41 -1.62 -10.75
CA LEU A 121 2.39 -0.33 -11.45
C LEU A 121 2.80 -0.45 -12.93
N MET A 122 3.64 -1.42 -13.27
CA MET A 122 3.98 -1.73 -14.67
C MET A 122 2.82 -2.34 -15.47
N TRP A 123 1.77 -2.84 -14.80
CA TRP A 123 0.60 -3.47 -15.43
C TRP A 123 -0.73 -2.86 -14.96
N SER A 124 -0.75 -1.55 -14.68
CA SER A 124 -2.02 -0.85 -14.44
C SER A 124 -2.70 -0.51 -15.78
N PRO A 125 -3.97 -0.90 -16.02
CA PRO A 125 -4.65 -0.73 -17.30
C PRO A 125 -5.19 0.70 -17.47
N ILE A 126 -4.36 1.71 -17.23
CA ILE A 126 -4.73 3.14 -17.33
C ILE A 126 -4.03 3.83 -18.51
N LEU A 127 -3.18 3.12 -19.27
CA LEU A 127 -2.68 3.61 -20.56
C LEU A 127 -3.62 3.17 -21.70
N PRO A 128 -3.93 4.04 -22.68
CA PRO A 128 -4.81 3.69 -23.79
C PRO A 128 -4.22 2.49 -24.54
N GLN A 129 -5.00 1.42 -24.62
CA GLN A 129 -4.67 0.16 -25.30
C GLN A 129 -4.47 0.39 -26.80
N ARG A 130 -3.34 0.96 -27.24
CA ARG A 130 -3.04 1.11 -28.67
C ARG A 130 -1.58 1.01 -29.06
N VAL A 131 -0.75 0.25 -28.32
CA VAL A 131 0.46 -0.35 -28.91
C VAL A 131 0.77 -1.67 -28.20
N ILE A 132 0.00 -2.73 -28.49
CA ILE A 132 0.47 -4.11 -28.29
C ILE A 132 0.64 -4.68 -29.69
N PHE A 133 1.86 -4.53 -30.22
CA PHE A 133 2.26 -5.20 -31.44
C PHE A 133 2.36 -6.69 -31.13
N GLN A 134 1.53 -7.48 -31.82
CA GLN A 134 1.56 -8.93 -31.80
C GLN A 134 2.96 -9.45 -32.10
N LEU A 135 3.60 -10.08 -31.12
CA LEU A 135 4.53 -11.17 -31.39
C LEU A 135 3.76 -12.47 -31.18
N THR A 136 3.09 -12.89 -32.26
CA THR A 136 2.47 -14.20 -32.40
C THR A 136 3.54 -15.28 -32.22
N CYS A 137 3.38 -16.09 -31.18
CA CYS A 137 4.02 -17.39 -31.07
C CYS A 137 3.43 -18.31 -32.16
N SER A 138 4.15 -18.54 -33.25
CA SER A 138 3.86 -19.55 -34.28
C SER A 138 5.11 -19.77 -35.13
N HIS A 139 5.27 -21.00 -35.63
CA HIS A 139 6.46 -21.68 -36.21
C HIS A 139 7.24 -22.47 -35.14
N LEU A 140 7.33 -23.80 -35.13
CA LEU A 140 7.10 -24.77 -36.19
C LEU A 140 6.91 -26.17 -35.57
N ALA A 141 6.11 -26.99 -36.24
CA ALA A 141 5.70 -28.32 -35.84
C ALA A 141 6.83 -29.36 -35.78
N ILE A 142 6.78 -30.28 -34.79
CA ILE A 142 7.19 -31.68 -34.97
C ILE A 142 6.14 -32.58 -34.28
N LYS A 143 5.34 -33.27 -35.11
CA LYS A 143 4.47 -34.40 -34.76
C LYS A 143 5.31 -35.66 -34.48
N ARG A 144 4.91 -36.45 -33.47
CA ARG A 144 4.80 -37.94 -33.50
C ARG A 144 4.17 -38.40 -32.17
N ILE A 145 2.89 -38.77 -32.14
CA ILE A 145 2.28 -40.12 -32.43
C ILE A 145 2.42 -41.09 -31.25
N HIS A 146 1.26 -41.47 -30.66
CA HIS A 146 0.91 -42.71 -29.91
C HIS A 146 1.74 -43.04 -28.65
N ASP A 147 1.26 -43.67 -27.57
CA ASP A 147 0.06 -44.46 -27.29
C ASP A 147 -0.11 -44.55 -25.75
N GLN A 148 -1.32 -44.86 -25.29
CA GLN A 148 -1.61 -45.31 -23.94
C GLN A 148 -1.05 -46.72 -23.71
N THR A 149 -0.12 -46.90 -22.77
CA THR A 149 0.00 -48.15 -21.99
C THR A 149 0.68 -47.83 -20.67
N GLY A 150 0.03 -48.21 -19.57
CA GLY A 150 0.46 -47.89 -18.22
C GLY A 150 1.76 -48.56 -17.78
N ASN A 151 2.35 -48.02 -16.72
CA ASN A 151 2.47 -48.76 -15.47
C ASN A 151 2.82 -47.80 -14.32
N CYS A 152 2.20 -48.05 -13.17
CA CYS A 152 2.64 -47.56 -11.87
C CYS A 152 3.66 -48.58 -11.35
N MET A 153 4.87 -48.17 -10.94
CA MET A 153 5.66 -48.84 -9.88
C MET A 153 7.01 -48.13 -9.60
N VAL A 154 7.16 -47.69 -8.34
CA VAL A 154 8.26 -47.85 -7.37
C VAL A 154 9.65 -48.28 -7.90
N SER A 155 10.71 -47.51 -7.61
CA SER A 155 11.74 -47.81 -6.59
C SER A 155 13.11 -47.15 -6.86
N ALA A 156 13.76 -46.78 -5.74
CA ALA A 156 15.18 -46.47 -5.48
C ALA A 156 15.79 -45.20 -6.09
#